data_AF-A0A962XDG1-F1
#
_entry.id   AF-A0A962XDG1-F1
#
_cell.length_a   1.000
_cell.length_b   1.000
_cell.length_c   1.000
_cell.angle_alpha   90.00
_cell.angle_beta   90.00
_cell.angle_gamma   90.00
#
_symmetry.space_group_name_H-M   'P 1'
#
loop_
_entity.id
_entity.type
_entity.pdbx_description
1 polymer ?
#
loop_
_entity_poly.entity_id
_entity_poly.type
_entity_poly.pdbx_seq_one_letter_code
_entity_poly.pdbx_strand_id
1 'polypeptide(L)' 'MGAKKVLKMIEENDVKWVDFRFTDTRGKEQHVTVPASLVDEDLFEEGKMFDGS' A
#
# COMPACT_ATOMS: atom_id res chain seq x y z
N MET A 1 4.20 11.38 -6.64
CA MET A 1 2.72 11.34 -6.66
C MET A 1 2.26 11.51 -5.23
N GLY A 2 1.22 12.31 -4.96
CA GLY A 2 0.70 12.48 -3.59
C GLY A 2 -0.40 11.47 -3.26
N ALA A 3 -0.67 11.22 -1.98
CA ALA A 3 -1.69 10.29 -1.48
C ALA A 3 -3.05 10.45 -2.19
N LYS A 4 -3.50 11.69 -2.35
CA LYS A 4 -4.75 12.03 -3.06
C LYS A 4 -4.80 11.54 -4.52
N LYS A 5 -3.67 11.46 -5.20
CA LYS A 5 -3.61 10.93 -6.57
C LYS A 5 -3.73 9.41 -6.59
N VAL A 6 -3.18 8.73 -5.58
CA VAL A 6 -3.26 7.27 -5.45
C VAL A 6 -4.67 6.83 -5.08
N LEU A 7 -5.32 7.51 -4.13
CA LEU A 7 -6.71 7.24 -3.76
C LEU A 7 -7.67 7.41 -4.94
N LYS A 8 -7.53 8.49 -5.72
CA LYS A 8 -8.29 8.67 -6.96
C LYS A 8 -8.06 7.53 -7.95
N MET A 9 -6.82 7.08 -8.10
CA MET A 9 -6.51 5.97 -9.01
C MET A 9 -7.18 4.65 -8.56
N ILE A 10 -7.25 4.41 -7.25
CA ILE A 10 -7.94 3.25 -6.67
C ILE A 10 -9.44 3.29 -7.02
N GLU A 11 -10.08 4.44 -6.82
CA GLU A 11 -11.50 4.64 -7.14
C GLU A 11 -11.78 4.56 -8.65
N GLU A 12 -11.01 5.26 -9.48
CA GLU A 12 -11.20 5.33 -10.94
C GLU A 12 -11.05 3.96 -11.63
N ASN A 13 -10.21 3.07 -11.08
CA ASN A 13 -9.93 1.76 -11.67
C ASN A 13 -10.65 0.62 -10.94
N ASP A 14 -11.56 0.92 -10.00
CA ASP A 14 -12.26 -0.06 -9.15
C ASP A 14 -11.32 -1.12 -8.54
N VAL A 15 -10.16 -0.66 -8.07
CA VAL A 15 -9.09 -1.52 -7.57
C VAL A 15 -9.58 -2.29 -6.35
N LYS A 16 -9.45 -3.62 -6.37
CA LYS A 16 -9.84 -4.48 -5.23
C LYS A 16 -8.70 -4.72 -4.24
N TRP A 17 -7.47 -4.65 -4.71
CA TRP A 17 -6.28 -5.02 -3.96
C TRP A 17 -5.15 -4.01 -4.17
N VAL A 18 -4.46 -3.67 -3.10
CA VAL A 18 -3.27 -2.82 -3.13
C VAL A 18 -2.09 -3.64 -2.62
N ASP A 19 -0.99 -3.60 -3.36
CA ASP A 19 0.23 -4.37 -3.08
C ASP A 19 1.32 -3.42 -2.58
N PHE A 20 1.67 -3.52 -1.30
CA PHE A 20 2.78 -2.78 -0.71
C PHE A 20 4.08 -3.53 -0.95
N ARG A 21 5.04 -2.89 -1.60
CA ARG A 21 6.33 -3.48 -1.95
C ARG A 21 7.44 -2.81 -1.18
N PHE A 22 8.34 -3.61 -0.64
CA PHE A 22 9.52 -3.16 0.09
C PHE A 22 10.69 -4.10 -0.20
N THR A 23 11.91 -3.62 0.07
CA THR A 23 13.13 -4.38 -0.20
C THR A 23 13.83 -4.71 1.10
N ASP A 24 14.20 -5.98 1.30
CA ASP A 24 15.00 -6.37 2.45
C ASP A 24 16.45 -5.83 2.35
N THR A 25 17.22 -5.94 3.43
CA THR A 25 18.63 -5.46 3.44
C THR A 25 19.53 -6.19 2.45
N ARG A 26 19.10 -7.35 1.94
CA ARG A 26 19.82 -8.17 0.95
C ARG A 26 19.43 -7.83 -0.49
N GLY A 27 18.47 -6.92 -0.69
CA GLY A 27 18.02 -6.46 -2.00
C GLY A 27 16.85 -7.26 -2.58
N LYS A 28 16.22 -8.17 -1.83
CA LYS A 28 15.06 -8.94 -2.31
C LYS A 28 13.78 -8.13 -2.12
N GLU A 29 13.01 -7.97 -3.20
CA GLU A 29 11.67 -7.40 -3.16
C GLU A 29 10.70 -8.35 -2.44
N GLN A 30 10.00 -7.81 -1.46
CA GLN A 30 8.95 -8.43 -0.68
C GLN A 30 7.67 -7.64 -0.89
N HIS A 31 6.53 -8.28 -0.69
CA HIS A 31 5.25 -7.63 -0.90
C HIS A 31 4.18 -8.11 0.07
N VAL A 32 3.26 -7.21 0.42
CA VAL A 32 2.09 -7.48 1.25
C VAL A 32 0.86 -6.91 0.54
N THR A 33 -0.07 -7.79 0.18
CA THR A 33 -1.32 -7.41 -0.46
C THR A 33 -2.41 -7.18 0.58
N VAL A 34 -3.15 -6.08 0.44
CA VAL A 34 -4.26 -5.71 1.31
C VAL A 34 -5.49 -5.36 0.48
N PRO A 35 -6.71 -5.55 1.02
CA PRO A 35 -7.92 -5.02 0.40
C PRO A 35 -7.81 -3.49 0.22
N ALA A 36 -8.22 -2.99 -0.95
CA ALA A 36 -8.18 -1.56 -1.25
C ALA A 36 -9.07 -0.73 -0.30
N SER A 37 -10.09 -1.34 0.30
CA SER A 37 -10.96 -0.72 1.31
C SER A 37 -10.24 -0.34 2.62
N LEU A 38 -9.03 -0.87 2.85
CA LEU A 38 -8.20 -0.54 4.01
C LEU A 38 -7.17 0.55 3.71
N VAL A 39 -7.20 1.15 2.51
CA VAL A 39 -6.26 2.20 2.09
C VAL A 39 -6.96 3.55 2.14
N ASP A 40 -6.62 4.34 3.15
CA ASP A 40 -7.14 5.69 3.41
C ASP A 40 -5.99 6.72 3.51
N GLU A 41 -6.32 7.99 3.74
CA GLU A 41 -5.31 9.05 3.92
C GLU A 41 -4.44 8.80 5.16
N ASP A 42 -5.02 8.28 6.24
CA ASP A 42 -4.32 8.00 7.50
C ASP A 42 -3.24 6.94 7.33
N LEU A 43 -3.47 5.90 6.53
CA LEU A 43 -2.46 4.88 6.21
C LEU A 43 -1.22 5.48 5.54
N PHE A 44 -1.34 6.55 4.76
CA PHE A 44 -0.18 7.23 4.17
C PHE A 44 0.60 8.07 5.18
N GLU A 45 -0.02 8.49 6.28
CA GLU A 45 0.63 9.28 7.34
C GLU A 45 1.21 8.40 8.45
N GLU A 46 0.45 7.42 8.93
CA GLU A 46 0.83 6.54 10.05
C GLU A 46 1.51 5.24 9.61
N GLY A 47 1.30 4.84 8.35
CA GLY A 47 1.77 3.56 7.84
C GLY A 47 0.94 2.37 8.33
N LYS A 48 1.28 1.18 7.84
CA LYS A 48 0.63 -0.07 8.23
C LYS A 48 1.59 -0.95 9.01
N MET A 49 1.18 -1.41 10.19
CA MET A 49 1.96 -2.39 10.95
C MET A 49 1.96 -3.73 10.20
N PHE A 50 3.15 -4.34 10.07
CA PHE A 50 3.34 -5.67 9.51
C PHE A 50 4.34 -6.44 10.39
N ASP A 51 4.18 -7.77 10.45
CA ASP A 51 5.14 -8.64 11.13
C ASP A 51 6.31 -8.97 10.20
N GLY A 52 7.54 -8.82 10.70
CA GLY A 52 8.78 -8.98 9.91
C GLY A 52 9.57 -10.25 10.19
N SER A 53 8.97 -11.26 10.84
CA SER A 53 9.65 -12.51 11.23
C SER A 53 9.67 -13.61 10.16
#